data_AF-A0A2L0VS27-F1
#
_entry.id   AF-A0A2L0VS27-F1
#
_cell.length_a   1.000
_cell.length_b   1.000
_cell.length_c   1.000
_cell.angle_alpha   90.00
_cell.angle_beta   90.00
_cell.angle_gamma   90.00
#
_symmetry.space_group_name_H-M   'P 1'
#
loop_
_entity.id
_entity.type
_entity.pdbx_description
1 polymer ?
#
loop_
_entity_poly.entity_id
_entity_poly.type
_entity_poly.pdbx_seq_one_letter_code
_entity_poly.pdbx_strand_id
1 'polypeptide(L)'
;MQRERAMGLENNKHLKIIDPAANDDFIARRLEAISKLAQKIRRITSLPDQARFASQLVDALAHCRISDDSKAWVTEALVKAAPSFEDDGNKDNELGILLVLACGDAIDVAATAASAPSMEFLAQAALSGLQYVSSLNDPQRELLRKDLMGLARSKIQDRGAQARQRQPVPTPVTSENCAAAATIMASNAKWDREEIDLLWWVVTDWSVVGDVRVSTLDAEPACVVSAIETSGLFAGPASQAHRNIATRHVGRLAEEQTPKEFASGSVEARTWARHALQNGIEDISRYPAILPALSIATLTDDQVWEALPASITAGAPLTIADWCRRLVDEIELLSRLGRSIVLTPAR
;
A
#
# COMPACT_ATOMS: atom_id res chain seq x y z
N MET A 1 14.23 18.95 -23.27
CA MET A 1 14.52 17.60 -22.71
C MET A 1 15.11 17.74 -21.30
N GLN A 2 14.40 18.41 -20.38
CA GLN A 2 14.89 18.72 -19.02
C GLN A 2 13.74 18.87 -17.98
N ARG A 3 12.54 18.34 -18.27
CA ARG A 3 11.35 18.51 -17.42
C ARG A 3 10.77 17.23 -16.82
N GLU A 4 11.48 16.09 -16.89
CA GLU A 4 10.92 14.76 -16.57
C GLU A 4 11.59 13.99 -15.42
N ARG A 5 12.24 14.66 -14.46
CA ARG A 5 12.74 14.00 -13.23
C ARG A 5 12.25 14.64 -11.92
N ALA A 6 11.16 15.41 -11.98
CA ALA A 6 10.63 16.08 -10.78
C ALA A 6 9.77 15.19 -9.86
N MET A 7 9.52 13.93 -10.22
CA MET A 7 8.69 13.01 -9.43
C MET A 7 9.34 11.67 -9.06
N GLY A 8 10.58 11.41 -9.51
CA GLY A 8 11.34 10.25 -9.07
C GLY A 8 12.06 10.52 -7.74
N LEU A 9 12.37 9.48 -6.96
CA LEU A 9 13.23 9.61 -5.80
C LEU A 9 14.57 10.22 -6.24
N GLU A 10 14.98 11.33 -5.62
CA GLU A 10 16.27 11.97 -5.90
C GLU A 10 17.39 11.13 -5.27
N ASN A 11 17.71 9.97 -5.85
CA ASN A 11 18.65 9.00 -5.25
C ASN A 11 19.98 9.62 -4.81
N ASN A 12 20.51 10.58 -5.59
CA ASN A 12 21.75 11.31 -5.28
C ASN A 12 21.71 12.02 -3.91
N LYS A 13 20.54 12.51 -3.51
CA LYS A 13 20.33 13.20 -2.24
C LYS A 13 20.41 12.23 -1.06
N HIS A 14 19.88 11.02 -1.22
CA HIS A 14 19.79 10.00 -0.17
C HIS A 14 21.05 9.14 -0.05
N LEU A 15 21.91 9.08 -1.06
CA LEU A 15 23.19 8.37 -0.97
C LEU A 15 24.15 8.99 0.07
N LYS A 16 23.95 10.26 0.43
CA LYS A 16 24.67 10.92 1.52
C LYS A 16 24.33 10.38 2.92
N ILE A 17 23.26 9.59 3.05
CA ILE A 17 22.94 8.85 4.28
C ILE A 17 24.01 7.79 4.56
N ILE A 18 24.56 7.19 3.50
CA ILE A 18 25.57 6.14 3.58
C ILE A 18 26.94 6.75 3.85
N ASP A 19 27.31 7.76 3.07
CA ASP A 19 28.58 8.48 3.24
C ASP A 19 28.36 9.99 3.01
N PRO A 20 28.41 10.82 4.07
CA PRO A 20 28.27 12.27 3.95
C PRO A 20 29.36 12.94 3.09
N ALA A 21 30.53 12.29 2.96
CA ALA A 21 31.67 12.76 2.17
C ALA A 21 31.80 12.03 0.82
N ALA A 22 30.73 11.35 0.37
CA ALA A 22 30.70 10.62 -0.89
C ALA A 22 31.15 11.48 -2.08
N ASN A 23 32.13 10.97 -2.82
CA ASN A 23 32.56 11.56 -4.09
C ASN A 23 31.69 11.08 -5.27
N ASP A 24 31.86 11.70 -6.44
CA ASP A 24 31.06 11.40 -7.63
C ASP A 24 31.20 9.93 -8.10
N ASP A 25 32.37 9.33 -7.97
CA ASP A 25 32.61 7.92 -8.33
C ASP A 25 31.86 6.96 -7.39
N PHE A 26 31.87 7.25 -6.07
CA PHE A 26 31.09 6.51 -5.09
C PHE A 26 29.60 6.56 -5.43
N ILE A 27 29.08 7.77 -5.68
CA ILE A 27 27.68 7.98 -6.04
C ILE A 27 27.33 7.23 -7.33
N ALA A 28 28.15 7.39 -8.38
CA ALA A 28 27.91 6.77 -9.69
C ALA A 28 27.81 5.23 -9.58
N ARG A 29 28.71 4.59 -8.84
CA ARG A 29 28.67 3.12 -8.65
C ARG A 29 27.43 2.66 -7.89
N ARG A 30 26.98 3.41 -6.88
CA ARG A 30 25.75 3.08 -6.14
C ARG A 30 24.51 3.27 -7.01
N LEU A 31 24.45 4.31 -7.83
CA LEU A 31 23.36 4.49 -8.80
C LEU A 31 23.30 3.36 -9.81
N GLU A 32 24.45 2.86 -10.28
CA GLU A 32 24.49 1.69 -11.16
C GLU A 32 23.95 0.43 -10.45
N ALA A 33 24.35 0.21 -9.19
CA ALA A 33 23.83 -0.90 -8.39
C ALA A 33 22.30 -0.78 -8.16
N ILE A 34 21.81 0.42 -7.82
CA ILE A 34 20.39 0.73 -7.64
C ILE A 34 19.62 0.40 -8.93
N SER A 35 20.11 0.81 -10.10
CA SER A 35 19.46 0.53 -11.38
C SER A 35 19.37 -0.97 -11.68
N LYS A 36 20.45 -1.72 -11.44
CA LYS A 36 20.46 -3.20 -11.58
C LYS A 36 19.49 -3.87 -10.61
N LEU A 37 19.43 -3.40 -9.37
CA LEU A 37 18.53 -3.92 -8.35
C LEU A 37 17.06 -3.59 -8.68
N ALA A 38 16.77 -2.39 -9.15
CA ALA A 38 15.44 -2.00 -9.61
C ALA A 38 14.95 -2.85 -10.79
N GLN A 39 15.85 -3.27 -11.69
CA GLN A 39 15.51 -4.26 -12.73
C GLN A 39 15.17 -5.63 -12.13
N LYS A 40 15.89 -6.08 -11.10
CA LYS A 40 15.61 -7.34 -10.40
C LYS A 40 14.26 -7.29 -9.68
N ILE A 41 13.96 -6.20 -8.98
CA ILE A 41 12.69 -5.97 -8.28
C ILE A 41 11.50 -6.00 -9.26
N ARG A 42 11.63 -5.38 -10.44
CA ARG A 42 10.58 -5.41 -11.47
C ARG A 42 10.27 -6.80 -12.04
N ARG A 43 11.14 -7.78 -11.80
CA ARG A 43 10.88 -9.18 -12.20
C ARG A 43 10.05 -9.93 -11.16
N ILE A 44 9.73 -9.33 -10.02
CA ILE A 44 8.83 -9.91 -9.02
C ILE A 44 7.38 -9.74 -9.52
N THR A 45 6.84 -10.78 -10.13
CA THR A 45 5.49 -10.75 -10.73
C THR A 45 4.40 -11.30 -9.81
N SER A 46 4.77 -12.15 -8.87
CA SER A 46 3.87 -12.80 -7.90
C SER A 46 3.48 -11.83 -6.78
N LEU A 47 2.18 -11.65 -6.53
CA LEU A 47 1.69 -10.75 -5.47
C LEU A 47 2.16 -11.17 -4.07
N PRO A 48 2.14 -12.47 -3.69
CA PRO A 48 2.74 -12.91 -2.41
C PRO A 48 4.23 -12.57 -2.27
N ASP A 49 4.99 -12.59 -3.36
CA ASP A 49 6.41 -12.23 -3.34
C ASP A 49 6.59 -10.71 -3.24
N GLN A 50 5.75 -9.92 -3.91
CA GLN A 50 5.72 -8.46 -3.74
C GLN A 50 5.31 -8.08 -2.31
N ALA A 51 4.35 -8.78 -1.70
CA ALA A 51 3.94 -8.58 -0.31
C ALA A 51 5.09 -8.86 0.66
N ARG A 52 5.78 -10.01 0.49
CA ARG A 52 6.96 -10.36 1.28
C ARG A 52 8.07 -9.32 1.13
N PHE A 53 8.31 -8.87 -0.10
CA PHE A 53 9.31 -7.83 -0.38
C PHE A 53 8.95 -6.50 0.27
N ALA A 54 7.67 -6.09 0.20
CA ALA A 54 7.18 -4.88 0.85
C ALA A 54 7.40 -4.91 2.38
N SER A 55 7.12 -6.04 3.04
CA SER A 55 7.40 -6.19 4.47
C SER A 55 8.90 -6.03 4.77
N GLN A 56 9.77 -6.62 3.95
CA GLN A 56 11.22 -6.46 4.10
C GLN A 56 11.67 -5.00 3.92
N LEU A 57 11.01 -4.22 3.07
CA LEU A 57 11.30 -2.78 2.91
C LEU A 57 10.92 -1.98 4.15
N VAL A 58 9.77 -2.30 4.75
CA VAL A 58 9.32 -1.69 6.01
C VAL A 58 10.35 -1.97 7.10
N ASP A 59 10.81 -3.22 7.23
CA ASP A 59 11.84 -3.60 8.21
C ASP A 59 13.21 -2.95 7.94
N ALA A 60 13.63 -2.91 6.67
CA ALA A 60 14.90 -2.27 6.29
C ALA A 60 14.90 -0.80 6.70
N LEU A 61 13.79 -0.11 6.45
CA LEU A 61 13.70 1.32 6.68
C LEU A 61 13.35 1.68 8.12
N ALA A 62 12.54 0.89 8.83
CA ALA A 62 12.16 1.13 10.23
C ALA A 62 13.22 0.62 11.22
N HIS A 63 13.86 -0.51 10.93
CA HIS A 63 14.66 -1.27 11.89
C HIS A 63 16.12 -1.50 11.49
N CYS A 64 16.55 -0.99 10.32
CA CYS A 64 17.87 -1.31 9.74
C CYS A 64 18.08 -2.83 9.58
N ARG A 65 16.99 -3.59 9.40
CA ARG A 65 17.06 -5.04 9.26
C ARG A 65 16.72 -5.42 7.84
N ILE A 66 17.64 -6.12 7.20
CA ILE A 66 17.46 -6.64 5.86
C ILE A 66 17.60 -8.16 5.93
N SER A 67 16.74 -8.88 5.21
CA SER A 67 16.79 -10.35 5.16
C SER A 67 18.03 -10.83 4.41
N ASP A 68 18.52 -12.03 4.71
CA ASP A 68 19.72 -12.58 4.06
C ASP A 68 19.57 -12.66 2.53
N ASP A 69 18.37 -12.99 2.04
CA ASP A 69 18.06 -12.99 0.61
C ASP A 69 18.23 -11.60 -0.02
N SER A 70 17.69 -10.57 0.64
CA SER A 70 17.78 -9.19 0.16
C SER A 70 19.21 -8.64 0.31
N LYS A 71 19.94 -9.01 1.37
CA LYS A 71 21.37 -8.71 1.52
C LYS A 71 22.15 -9.26 0.34
N ALA A 72 21.96 -10.54 0.02
CA ALA A 72 22.63 -11.17 -1.11
C ALA A 72 22.34 -10.46 -2.43
N TRP A 73 21.10 -10.00 -2.66
CA TRP A 73 20.75 -9.26 -3.87
C TRP A 73 21.44 -7.89 -3.96
N VAL A 74 21.47 -7.14 -2.86
CA VAL A 74 22.09 -5.81 -2.83
C VAL A 74 23.61 -5.94 -2.96
N THR A 75 24.23 -6.86 -2.21
CA THR A 75 25.67 -7.12 -2.26
C THR A 75 26.10 -7.59 -3.65
N GLU A 76 25.33 -8.49 -4.29
CA GLU A 76 25.60 -8.92 -5.68
C GLU A 76 25.59 -7.73 -6.65
N ALA A 77 24.60 -6.83 -6.55
CA ALA A 77 24.49 -5.65 -7.40
C ALA A 77 25.63 -4.66 -7.15
N LEU A 78 25.99 -4.45 -5.87
CA LEU A 78 27.09 -3.58 -5.45
C LEU A 78 28.44 -4.09 -5.91
N VAL A 79 28.80 -5.35 -5.68
CA VAL A 79 30.08 -5.92 -6.11
C VAL A 79 30.24 -5.83 -7.63
N LYS A 80 29.16 -6.01 -8.38
CA LYS A 80 29.16 -5.85 -9.85
C LYS A 80 29.39 -4.40 -10.31
N ALA A 81 29.04 -3.40 -9.51
CA ALA A 81 29.23 -1.98 -9.84
C ALA A 81 30.50 -1.39 -9.19
N ALA A 82 30.93 -1.96 -8.06
CA ALA A 82 32.08 -1.57 -7.27
C ALA A 82 32.83 -2.84 -6.81
N PRO A 83 33.74 -3.40 -7.64
CA PRO A 83 34.46 -4.64 -7.32
C PRO A 83 35.30 -4.58 -6.05
N SER A 84 35.63 -3.38 -5.56
CA SER A 84 36.33 -3.15 -4.30
C SER A 84 35.41 -3.11 -3.07
N PHE A 85 34.12 -3.39 -3.23
CA PHE A 85 33.18 -3.46 -2.11
C PHE A 85 33.40 -4.75 -1.33
N GLU A 86 33.78 -4.62 -0.06
CA GLU A 86 33.86 -5.72 0.89
C GLU A 86 32.69 -5.60 1.87
N ASP A 87 31.93 -6.68 2.04
CA ASP A 87 30.89 -6.78 3.07
C ASP A 87 31.54 -7.32 4.35
N ASP A 88 31.71 -6.44 5.33
CA ASP A 88 32.28 -6.77 6.65
C ASP A 88 31.21 -7.23 7.66
N GLY A 89 29.96 -7.41 7.20
CA GLY A 89 28.84 -7.86 8.03
C GLY A 89 28.20 -6.76 8.88
N ASN A 90 28.67 -5.50 8.81
CA ASN A 90 28.11 -4.38 9.56
C ASN A 90 27.47 -3.30 8.67
N LYS A 91 27.05 -3.68 7.45
CA LYS A 91 26.53 -2.77 6.42
C LYS A 91 25.03 -2.85 6.21
N ASP A 92 24.28 -3.49 7.10
CA ASP A 92 22.82 -3.68 7.00
C ASP A 92 22.07 -2.37 6.74
N ASN A 93 22.53 -1.26 7.34
CA ASN A 93 21.94 0.05 7.10
C ASN A 93 22.22 0.56 5.67
N GLU A 94 23.46 0.48 5.17
CA GLU A 94 23.81 0.84 3.79
C GLU A 94 23.01 0.00 2.80
N LEU A 95 22.98 -1.33 3.00
CA LEU A 95 22.27 -2.26 2.13
C LEU A 95 20.76 -2.00 2.15
N GLY A 96 20.18 -1.72 3.32
CA GLY A 96 18.77 -1.38 3.47
C GLY A 96 18.39 -0.08 2.75
N ILE A 97 19.22 0.97 2.85
CA ILE A 97 19.00 2.23 2.13
C ILE A 97 19.03 1.99 0.62
N LEU A 98 20.01 1.25 0.11
CA LEU A 98 20.11 0.94 -1.32
C LEU A 98 18.93 0.12 -1.83
N LEU A 99 18.42 -0.83 -1.02
CA LEU A 99 17.23 -1.61 -1.34
C LEU A 99 15.99 -0.72 -1.49
N VAL A 100 15.81 0.22 -0.56
CA VAL A 100 14.68 1.18 -0.57
C VAL A 100 14.77 2.11 -1.79
N LEU A 101 15.96 2.64 -2.09
CA LEU A 101 16.17 3.48 -3.28
C LEU A 101 15.88 2.71 -4.58
N ALA A 102 16.33 1.46 -4.67
CA ALA A 102 16.05 0.60 -5.82
C ALA A 102 14.56 0.25 -5.95
N CYS A 103 13.83 0.09 -4.83
CA CYS A 103 12.39 -0.05 -4.86
C CYS A 103 11.71 1.21 -5.40
N GLY A 104 12.16 2.38 -4.96
CA GLY A 104 11.74 3.68 -5.51
C GLY A 104 11.87 3.74 -7.02
N ASP A 105 13.06 3.44 -7.55
CA ASP A 105 13.32 3.39 -9.00
C ASP A 105 12.45 2.35 -9.72
N ALA A 106 12.22 1.19 -9.10
CA ALA A 106 11.36 0.16 -9.67
C ALA A 106 9.90 0.63 -9.80
N ILE A 107 9.38 1.30 -8.78
CA ILE A 107 8.02 1.87 -8.76
C ILE A 107 7.90 3.01 -9.77
N ASP A 108 8.91 3.89 -9.86
CA ASP A 108 8.84 5.05 -10.74
C ASP A 108 8.86 4.66 -12.22
N VAL A 109 9.79 3.79 -12.62
CA VAL A 109 9.96 3.40 -14.03
C VAL A 109 8.82 2.53 -14.54
N ALA A 110 8.22 1.66 -13.71
CA ALA A 110 7.12 0.79 -14.12
C ALA A 110 5.90 1.56 -14.69
N ALA A 111 5.70 2.80 -14.28
CA ALA A 111 4.60 3.66 -14.76
C ALA A 111 4.70 4.02 -16.26
N THR A 112 5.89 3.91 -16.87
CA THR A 112 6.14 4.33 -18.25
C THR A 112 5.97 3.21 -19.28
N ALA A 113 5.98 1.94 -18.85
CA ALA A 113 5.99 0.80 -19.76
C ALA A 113 4.61 0.13 -19.79
N ALA A 114 3.93 0.21 -20.93
CA ALA A 114 2.59 -0.36 -21.15
C ALA A 114 2.49 -1.89 -20.93
N SER A 115 3.62 -2.59 -20.80
CA SER A 115 3.70 -4.05 -20.65
C SER A 115 4.42 -4.51 -19.38
N ALA A 116 4.83 -3.61 -18.48
CA ALA A 116 5.48 -4.02 -17.24
C ALA A 116 4.43 -4.58 -16.26
N PRO A 117 4.74 -5.67 -15.52
CA PRO A 117 3.91 -6.08 -14.41
C PRO A 117 3.80 -4.89 -13.46
N SER A 118 2.57 -4.49 -13.21
CA SER A 118 2.27 -3.29 -12.44
C SER A 118 2.90 -3.41 -11.05
N MET A 119 3.86 -2.53 -10.75
CA MET A 119 4.45 -2.36 -9.42
C MET A 119 3.50 -1.63 -8.46
N GLU A 120 2.23 -1.43 -8.85
CA GLU A 120 1.21 -0.76 -8.04
C GLU A 120 0.94 -1.54 -6.75
N PHE A 121 0.94 -2.89 -6.79
CA PHE A 121 0.75 -3.68 -5.58
C PHE A 121 1.90 -3.45 -4.60
N LEU A 122 3.15 -3.54 -5.06
CA LEU A 122 4.31 -3.22 -4.23
C LEU A 122 4.26 -1.79 -3.68
N ALA A 123 3.91 -0.81 -4.52
CA ALA A 123 3.79 0.59 -4.09
C ALA A 123 2.74 0.75 -2.98
N GLN A 124 1.57 0.13 -3.15
CA GLN A 124 0.47 0.17 -2.18
C GLN A 124 0.82 -0.55 -0.88
N ALA A 125 1.44 -1.74 -0.95
CA ALA A 125 1.90 -2.48 0.21
C ALA A 125 2.98 -1.71 0.99
N ALA A 126 3.95 -1.13 0.27
CA ALA A 126 4.99 -0.31 0.90
C ALA A 126 4.41 0.95 1.54
N LEU A 127 3.50 1.66 0.85
CA LEU A 127 2.80 2.82 1.42
C LEU A 127 2.05 2.43 2.69
N SER A 128 1.32 1.31 2.64
CA SER A 128 0.51 0.80 3.74
C SER A 128 1.34 0.48 4.98
N GLY A 129 2.49 -0.17 4.84
CA GLY A 129 3.36 -0.41 5.98
C GLY A 129 4.06 0.85 6.49
N LEU A 130 4.63 1.65 5.59
CA LEU A 130 5.45 2.81 5.95
C LEU A 130 4.66 3.93 6.63
N GLN A 131 3.35 4.08 6.36
CA GLN A 131 2.51 5.08 7.03
C GLN A 131 2.24 4.79 8.52
N TYR A 132 2.51 3.56 8.97
CA TYR A 132 2.38 3.15 10.37
C TYR A 132 3.69 3.17 11.13
N VAL A 133 4.81 3.25 10.41
CA VAL A 133 6.12 3.43 11.03
C VAL A 133 6.17 4.81 11.70
N SER A 134 6.42 4.82 13.00
CA SER A 134 6.70 6.03 13.78
C SER A 134 7.82 6.86 13.14
N SER A 135 7.79 8.19 13.36
CA SER A 135 8.84 9.08 12.81
C SER A 135 10.22 8.58 13.21
N LEU A 136 11.11 8.42 12.22
CA LEU A 136 12.46 7.90 12.47
C LEU A 136 13.33 8.97 13.15
N ASN A 137 14.17 8.55 14.09
CA ASN A 137 15.10 9.44 14.79
C ASN A 137 16.18 10.03 13.86
N ASP A 138 16.52 9.33 12.78
CA ASP A 138 17.44 9.82 11.74
C ASP A 138 16.66 10.69 10.73
N PRO A 139 16.92 12.01 10.67
CA PRO A 139 16.19 12.92 9.80
C PRO A 139 16.32 12.59 8.31
N GLN A 140 17.47 12.05 7.87
CA GLN A 140 17.69 11.77 6.46
C GLN A 140 16.97 10.48 6.03
N ARG A 141 16.90 9.47 6.92
CA ARG A 141 16.07 8.28 6.70
C ARG A 141 14.59 8.59 6.79
N GLU A 142 14.18 9.46 7.70
CA GLU A 142 12.79 9.93 7.77
C GLU A 142 12.39 10.66 6.48
N LEU A 143 13.31 11.42 5.90
CA LEU A 143 13.11 12.05 4.60
C LEU A 143 12.99 11.00 3.48
N LEU A 144 13.85 9.98 3.45
CA LEU A 144 13.74 8.86 2.51
C LEU A 144 12.38 8.13 2.64
N ARG A 145 11.90 7.92 3.88
CA ARG A 145 10.57 7.36 4.15
C ARG A 145 9.47 8.19 3.50
N LYS A 146 9.48 9.50 3.76
CA LYS A 146 8.49 10.46 3.25
C LYS A 146 8.52 10.52 1.72
N ASP A 147 9.71 10.53 1.12
CA ASP A 147 9.88 10.62 -0.33
C ASP A 147 9.36 9.33 -1.02
N LEU A 148 9.67 8.15 -0.47
CA LEU A 148 9.11 6.88 -0.98
C LEU A 148 7.59 6.79 -0.79
N MET A 149 7.06 7.19 0.37
CA MET A 149 5.63 7.25 0.61
C MET A 149 4.93 8.22 -0.35
N GLY A 150 5.54 9.39 -0.61
CA GLY A 150 5.03 10.38 -1.55
C GLY A 150 4.96 9.83 -2.97
N LEU A 151 6.04 9.19 -3.42
CA LEU A 151 6.09 8.51 -4.72
C LEU A 151 4.99 7.43 -4.83
N ALA A 152 4.94 6.50 -3.87
CA ALA A 152 3.97 5.42 -3.87
C ALA A 152 2.52 5.95 -3.88
N ARG A 153 2.22 6.95 -3.04
CA ARG A 153 0.92 7.61 -2.97
C ARG A 153 0.54 8.24 -4.31
N SER A 154 1.44 8.99 -4.94
CA SER A 154 1.19 9.60 -6.25
C SER A 154 0.82 8.53 -7.28
N LYS A 155 1.60 7.44 -7.38
CA LYS A 155 1.33 6.37 -8.36
C LYS A 155 -0.02 5.70 -8.14
N ILE A 156 -0.39 5.43 -6.89
CA ILE A 156 -1.69 4.81 -6.57
C ILE A 156 -2.84 5.77 -6.88
N GLN A 157 -2.68 7.06 -6.58
CA GLN A 157 -3.70 8.08 -6.87
C GLN A 157 -3.89 8.27 -8.38
N ASP A 158 -2.79 8.38 -9.14
CA ASP A 158 -2.81 8.49 -10.60
C ASP A 158 -3.50 7.27 -11.20
N ARG A 159 -3.18 6.07 -10.69
CA ARG A 159 -3.82 4.85 -11.15
C ARG A 159 -5.30 4.79 -10.82
N GLY A 160 -5.70 5.15 -9.60
CA GLY A 160 -7.10 5.23 -9.19
C GLY A 160 -7.90 6.19 -10.06
N ALA A 161 -7.30 7.33 -10.44
CA ALA A 161 -7.90 8.28 -11.36
C ALA A 161 -8.02 7.71 -12.79
N GLN A 162 -6.94 7.11 -13.32
CA GLN A 162 -6.91 6.53 -14.66
C GLN A 162 -7.85 5.34 -14.82
N ALA A 163 -7.93 4.46 -13.82
CA ALA A 163 -8.79 3.27 -13.85
C ALA A 163 -10.28 3.61 -14.02
N ARG A 164 -10.68 4.83 -13.64
CA ARG A 164 -12.07 5.31 -13.71
C ARG A 164 -12.35 6.21 -14.91
N GLN A 165 -11.35 6.50 -15.75
CA GLN A 165 -11.58 7.26 -16.97
C GLN A 165 -12.39 6.42 -17.97
N ARG A 166 -13.56 6.93 -18.35
CA ARG A 166 -14.39 6.29 -19.38
C ARG A 166 -13.66 6.38 -20.71
N GLN A 167 -13.50 5.22 -21.35
CA GLN A 167 -12.87 5.16 -22.66
C GLN A 167 -13.87 5.59 -23.74
N PRO A 168 -13.45 6.37 -24.75
CA PRO A 168 -14.32 6.76 -25.84
C PRO A 168 -14.74 5.52 -26.65
N VAL A 169 -16.05 5.36 -26.86
CA VAL A 169 -16.59 4.25 -27.64
C VAL A 169 -16.43 4.58 -29.14
N PRO A 170 -15.69 3.78 -29.92
CA PRO A 170 -15.55 4.02 -31.36
C PRO A 170 -16.89 3.83 -32.07
N THR A 171 -17.09 4.56 -33.17
CA THR A 171 -18.29 4.39 -34.00
C THR A 171 -18.22 3.02 -34.72
N PRO A 172 -19.24 2.16 -34.59
CA PRO A 172 -19.22 0.80 -35.15
C PRO A 172 -19.52 0.83 -36.66
N VAL A 173 -18.52 1.23 -37.46
CA VAL A 173 -18.59 1.22 -38.94
C VAL A 173 -17.99 -0.03 -39.58
N THR A 174 -17.16 -0.79 -38.85
CA THR A 174 -16.55 -2.05 -39.30
C THR A 174 -16.75 -3.13 -38.23
N SER A 175 -16.63 -4.41 -38.60
CA SER A 175 -16.72 -5.53 -37.65
C SER A 175 -15.67 -5.44 -36.53
N GLU A 176 -14.45 -5.00 -36.85
CA GLU A 176 -13.38 -4.74 -35.88
C GLU A 176 -13.76 -3.61 -34.92
N ASN A 177 -14.34 -2.52 -35.43
CA ASN A 177 -14.82 -1.42 -34.59
C ASN A 177 -16.01 -1.84 -33.71
N CYS A 178 -16.87 -2.75 -34.18
CA CYS A 178 -17.94 -3.30 -33.36
C CYS A 178 -17.40 -4.09 -32.16
N ALA A 179 -16.39 -4.94 -32.37
CA ALA A 179 -15.76 -5.70 -31.30
C ALA A 179 -15.07 -4.78 -30.28
N ALA A 180 -14.29 -3.80 -30.76
CA ALA A 180 -13.64 -2.81 -29.90
C ALA A 180 -14.66 -1.97 -29.11
N ALA A 181 -15.75 -1.52 -29.75
CA ALA A 181 -16.83 -0.81 -29.09
C ALA A 181 -17.50 -1.66 -28.00
N ALA A 182 -17.79 -2.93 -28.29
CA ALA A 182 -18.39 -3.84 -27.31
C ALA A 182 -17.49 -4.04 -26.08
N THR A 183 -16.18 -4.24 -26.27
CA THR A 183 -15.22 -4.36 -25.16
C THR A 183 -15.15 -3.08 -24.32
N ILE A 184 -15.09 -1.92 -24.97
CA ILE A 184 -15.04 -0.62 -24.27
C ILE A 184 -16.33 -0.36 -23.51
N MET A 185 -17.50 -0.61 -24.12
CA MET A 185 -18.80 -0.45 -23.47
C MET A 185 -18.95 -1.39 -22.28
N ALA A 186 -18.53 -2.66 -22.40
CA ALA A 186 -18.57 -3.61 -21.29
C ALA A 186 -17.67 -3.17 -20.13
N SER A 187 -16.48 -2.64 -20.43
CA SER A 187 -15.57 -2.08 -19.42
C SER A 187 -16.18 -0.87 -18.73
N ASN A 188 -16.71 0.10 -19.48
CA ASN A 188 -17.37 1.29 -18.94
C ASN A 188 -18.59 0.92 -18.07
N ALA A 189 -19.44 0.00 -18.54
CA ALA A 189 -20.63 -0.46 -17.81
C ALA A 189 -20.27 -1.15 -16.49
N LYS A 190 -19.14 -1.87 -16.42
CA LYS A 190 -18.65 -2.43 -15.14
C LYS A 190 -18.38 -1.32 -14.13
N TRP A 191 -17.70 -0.25 -14.53
CA TRP A 191 -17.41 0.88 -13.65
C TRP A 191 -18.67 1.65 -13.24
N ASP A 192 -19.61 1.82 -14.18
CA ASP A 192 -20.92 2.41 -13.88
C ASP A 192 -21.67 1.59 -12.84
N ARG A 193 -21.60 0.25 -12.94
CA ARG A 193 -22.23 -0.64 -11.96
C ARG A 193 -21.62 -0.48 -10.56
N GLU A 194 -20.30 -0.49 -10.44
CA GLU A 194 -19.60 -0.27 -9.16
C GLU A 194 -19.99 1.08 -8.53
N GLU A 195 -20.08 2.15 -9.34
CA GLU A 195 -20.47 3.48 -8.86
C GLU A 195 -21.94 3.54 -8.42
N ILE A 196 -22.85 2.86 -9.14
CA ILE A 196 -24.26 2.74 -8.76
C ILE A 196 -24.42 1.93 -7.48
N ASP A 197 -23.70 0.81 -7.33
CA ASP A 197 -23.76 -0.03 -6.13
C ASP A 197 -23.23 0.75 -4.90
N LEU A 198 -22.16 1.52 -5.08
CA LEU A 198 -21.65 2.41 -4.04
C LEU A 198 -22.65 3.53 -3.69
N LEU A 199 -23.27 4.16 -4.69
CA LEU A 199 -24.32 5.16 -4.47
C LEU A 199 -25.54 4.56 -3.76
N TRP A 200 -25.93 3.34 -4.12
CA TRP A 200 -27.01 2.63 -3.46
C TRP A 200 -26.70 2.39 -1.99
N TRP A 201 -25.49 1.90 -1.69
CA TRP A 201 -24.99 1.78 -0.32
C TRP A 201 -24.96 3.12 0.42
N VAL A 202 -24.69 4.22 -0.30
CA VAL A 202 -24.76 5.58 0.27
C VAL A 202 -26.17 5.96 0.68
N VAL A 203 -27.12 5.77 -0.22
CA VAL A 203 -28.51 6.21 -0.04
C VAL A 203 -29.26 5.36 0.97
N THR A 204 -29.03 4.04 0.98
CA THR A 204 -29.73 3.14 1.92
C THR A 204 -29.20 3.28 3.34
N ASP A 205 -27.93 3.66 3.50
CA ASP A 205 -27.24 3.75 4.78
C ASP A 205 -27.26 2.45 5.61
N TRP A 206 -27.60 1.33 4.96
CA TRP A 206 -27.77 0.05 5.62
C TRP A 206 -26.51 -0.81 5.48
N SER A 207 -25.97 -1.25 6.61
CA SER A 207 -24.90 -2.22 6.66
C SER A 207 -25.43 -3.64 6.54
N VAL A 208 -24.86 -4.40 5.62
CA VAL A 208 -25.11 -5.84 5.48
C VAL A 208 -24.36 -6.64 6.55
N VAL A 209 -23.12 -6.24 6.87
CA VAL A 209 -22.25 -6.92 7.84
C VAL A 209 -22.78 -6.77 9.27
N GLY A 210 -23.17 -5.55 9.65
CA GLY A 210 -23.70 -5.23 10.98
C GLY A 210 -25.22 -5.29 11.11
N ASP A 211 -25.95 -5.52 10.01
CA ASP A 211 -27.44 -5.55 9.96
C ASP A 211 -28.11 -4.34 10.64
N VAL A 212 -27.56 -3.15 10.39
CA VAL A 212 -27.91 -1.91 11.08
C VAL A 212 -27.63 -0.69 10.20
N ARG A 213 -28.21 0.46 10.51
CA ARG A 213 -27.87 1.71 9.82
C ARG A 213 -26.50 2.22 10.25
N VAL A 214 -25.62 2.50 9.31
CA VAL A 214 -24.25 2.95 9.59
C VAL A 214 -24.25 4.29 10.33
N SER A 215 -25.17 5.20 9.99
CA SER A 215 -25.32 6.48 10.70
C SER A 215 -25.74 6.38 12.17
N THR A 216 -26.21 5.21 12.61
CA THR A 216 -26.60 4.97 14.01
C THR A 216 -25.50 4.35 14.86
N LEU A 217 -24.39 3.96 14.23
CA LEU A 217 -23.23 3.38 14.89
C LEU A 217 -22.33 4.46 15.50
N ASP A 218 -21.64 4.08 16.56
CA ASP A 218 -20.49 4.85 17.05
C ASP A 218 -19.36 4.89 16.01
N ALA A 219 -18.44 5.83 16.17
CA ALA A 219 -17.45 6.16 15.14
C ALA A 219 -16.56 4.99 14.72
N GLU A 220 -16.11 4.16 15.67
CA GLU A 220 -15.26 2.99 15.42
C GLU A 220 -16.00 1.87 14.66
N PRO A 221 -17.16 1.35 15.12
CA PRO A 221 -17.93 0.40 14.32
C PRO A 221 -18.33 0.95 12.95
N ALA A 222 -18.73 2.23 12.87
CA ALA A 222 -19.05 2.88 11.61
C ALA A 222 -17.84 2.89 10.65
N CYS A 223 -16.64 3.16 11.18
CA CYS A 223 -15.38 3.15 10.44
C CYS A 223 -15.06 1.79 9.85
N VAL A 224 -15.11 0.74 10.67
CA VAL A 224 -14.77 -0.62 10.27
C VAL A 224 -15.77 -1.15 9.23
N VAL A 225 -17.07 -1.02 9.51
CA VAL A 225 -18.14 -1.45 8.59
C VAL A 225 -18.07 -0.70 7.28
N SER A 226 -17.93 0.63 7.32
CA SER A 226 -17.85 1.44 6.10
C SER A 226 -16.64 1.04 5.26
N ALA A 227 -15.47 0.82 5.87
CA ALA A 227 -14.27 0.40 5.14
C ALA A 227 -14.47 -0.97 4.47
N ILE A 228 -15.01 -1.96 5.21
CA ILE A 228 -15.26 -3.31 4.70
C ILE A 228 -16.25 -3.31 3.54
N GLU A 229 -17.40 -2.70 3.74
CA GLU A 229 -18.48 -2.76 2.77
C GLU A 229 -18.16 -1.93 1.54
N THR A 230 -17.62 -0.72 1.69
CA THR A 230 -17.24 0.09 0.53
C THR A 230 -16.15 -0.59 -0.30
N SER A 231 -15.10 -1.15 0.33
CA SER A 231 -14.06 -1.89 -0.39
C SER A 231 -14.57 -3.19 -1.03
N GLY A 232 -15.61 -3.80 -0.47
CA GLY A 232 -16.28 -4.96 -1.09
C GLY A 232 -17.12 -4.62 -2.32
N LEU A 233 -17.44 -3.34 -2.54
CA LEU A 233 -18.29 -2.89 -3.65
C LEU A 233 -17.51 -2.47 -4.90
N PHE A 234 -16.17 -2.37 -4.86
CA PHE A 234 -15.36 -2.02 -6.02
C PHE A 234 -14.22 -3.01 -6.27
N ALA A 235 -13.94 -3.33 -7.53
CA ALA A 235 -12.91 -4.31 -7.90
C ALA A 235 -11.55 -3.70 -8.27
N GLY A 236 -11.43 -2.36 -8.25
CA GLY A 236 -10.25 -1.62 -8.66
C GLY A 236 -9.68 -0.71 -7.57
N PRO A 237 -8.60 0.03 -7.87
CA PRO A 237 -7.95 0.88 -6.87
C PRO A 237 -8.86 2.00 -6.34
N ALA A 238 -8.86 2.15 -5.02
CA ALA A 238 -9.66 3.16 -4.34
C ALA A 238 -9.21 4.57 -4.71
N SER A 239 -10.07 5.30 -5.40
CA SER A 239 -9.88 6.75 -5.61
C SER A 239 -10.16 7.54 -4.32
N GLN A 240 -9.77 8.82 -4.30
CA GLN A 240 -10.07 9.70 -3.17
C GLN A 240 -11.58 9.80 -2.88
N ALA A 241 -12.44 9.67 -3.90
CA ALA A 241 -13.89 9.68 -3.71
C ALA A 241 -14.36 8.48 -2.88
N HIS A 242 -13.83 7.28 -3.12
CA HIS A 242 -14.15 6.07 -2.34
C HIS A 242 -13.75 6.24 -0.88
N ARG A 243 -12.54 6.74 -0.62
CA ARG A 243 -12.05 7.06 0.74
C ARG A 243 -12.93 8.08 1.44
N ASN A 244 -13.42 9.09 0.73
CA ASN A 244 -14.34 10.09 1.28
C ASN A 244 -15.73 9.49 1.58
N ILE A 245 -16.21 8.58 0.73
CA ILE A 245 -17.49 7.88 0.94
C ILE A 245 -17.41 6.96 2.15
N ALA A 246 -16.32 6.20 2.30
CA ALA A 246 -16.09 5.33 3.46
C ALA A 246 -16.02 6.12 4.77
N THR A 247 -15.45 7.32 4.73
CA THR A 247 -15.32 8.19 5.93
C THR A 247 -16.53 9.06 6.23
N ARG A 248 -17.62 8.98 5.46
CA ARG A 248 -18.74 9.95 5.58
C ARG A 248 -19.46 9.92 6.94
N HIS A 249 -19.50 8.75 7.58
CA HIS A 249 -20.22 8.49 8.83
C HIS A 249 -19.31 8.41 10.04
N VAL A 250 -18.02 8.27 9.77
CA VAL A 250 -16.98 8.50 10.74
C VAL A 250 -16.89 10.01 10.87
N GLY A 251 -17.69 10.59 11.78
CA GLY A 251 -17.75 12.03 11.97
C GLY A 251 -16.34 12.65 12.01
N ARG A 252 -16.22 13.96 11.77
CA ARG A 252 -14.96 14.71 11.99
C ARG A 252 -14.63 14.81 13.50
N LEU A 253 -14.80 13.74 14.25
CA LEU A 253 -14.26 13.59 15.58
C LEU A 253 -12.74 13.67 15.42
N ALA A 254 -12.18 14.78 15.88
CA ALA A 254 -10.75 15.01 15.94
C ALA A 254 -10.08 14.17 17.04
N GLU A 255 -10.80 13.21 17.61
CA GLU A 255 -10.26 12.31 18.61
C GLU A 255 -9.27 11.38 17.92
N GLU A 256 -8.00 11.63 18.20
CA GLU A 256 -6.91 10.81 17.73
C GLU A 256 -6.79 9.61 18.67
N GLN A 257 -6.74 8.41 18.09
CA GLN A 257 -6.56 7.17 18.83
C GLN A 257 -5.23 6.54 18.43
N THR A 258 -4.49 6.09 19.44
CA THR A 258 -3.35 5.20 19.25
C THR A 258 -3.81 3.85 18.68
N PRO A 259 -2.89 3.09 18.06
CA PRO A 259 -3.16 1.70 17.65
C PRO A 259 -3.78 0.84 18.76
N LYS A 260 -3.36 1.04 20.02
CA LYS A 260 -3.87 0.28 21.17
C LYS A 260 -5.30 0.67 21.52
N GLU A 261 -5.60 1.96 21.53
CA GLU A 261 -6.95 2.45 21.82
C GLU A 261 -7.93 1.94 20.77
N PHE A 262 -7.58 2.07 19.47
CA PHE A 262 -8.40 1.55 18.38
C PHE A 262 -8.58 0.01 18.45
N ALA A 263 -7.53 -0.74 18.81
CA ALA A 263 -7.62 -2.20 19.02
C ALA A 263 -8.56 -2.57 20.19
N SER A 264 -8.50 -1.79 21.27
CA SER A 264 -9.33 -1.96 22.47
C SER A 264 -10.74 -1.41 22.33
N GLY A 265 -11.05 -0.86 21.16
CA GLY A 265 -12.35 -0.29 20.80
C GLY A 265 -13.49 -1.32 20.77
N SER A 266 -14.58 -0.97 20.09
CA SER A 266 -15.80 -1.79 20.04
C SER A 266 -15.52 -3.27 19.70
N VAL A 267 -15.96 -4.16 20.59
CA VAL A 267 -15.93 -5.61 20.38
C VAL A 267 -16.78 -6.00 19.16
N GLU A 268 -17.89 -5.28 18.91
CA GLU A 268 -18.73 -5.52 17.73
C GLU A 268 -17.96 -5.24 16.45
N ALA A 269 -17.24 -4.11 16.37
CA ALA A 269 -16.46 -3.73 15.20
C ALA A 269 -15.44 -4.82 14.81
N ARG A 270 -14.70 -5.36 15.80
CA ARG A 270 -13.74 -6.45 15.57
C ARG A 270 -14.41 -7.76 15.15
N THR A 271 -15.55 -8.06 15.73
CA THR A 271 -16.34 -9.26 15.39
C THR A 271 -16.79 -9.21 13.94
N TRP A 272 -17.30 -8.05 13.51
CA TRP A 272 -17.70 -7.80 12.12
C TRP A 272 -16.53 -7.88 11.15
N ALA A 273 -15.39 -7.26 11.49
CA ALA A 273 -14.19 -7.34 10.67
C ALA A 273 -13.71 -8.78 10.48
N ARG A 274 -13.65 -9.56 11.57
CA ARG A 274 -13.21 -10.95 11.53
C ARG A 274 -14.15 -11.82 10.69
N HIS A 275 -15.46 -11.64 10.81
CA HIS A 275 -16.45 -12.37 10.01
C HIS A 275 -16.31 -12.03 8.53
N ALA A 276 -16.31 -10.73 8.19
CA ALA A 276 -16.24 -10.29 6.81
C ALA A 276 -14.92 -10.65 6.12
N LEU A 277 -13.82 -10.71 6.87
CA LEU A 277 -12.47 -10.96 6.36
C LEU A 277 -11.96 -12.37 6.65
N GLN A 278 -12.84 -13.31 7.05
CA GLN A 278 -12.46 -14.67 7.46
C GLN A 278 -11.58 -15.40 6.43
N ASN A 279 -11.80 -15.17 5.14
CA ASN A 279 -11.05 -15.79 4.06
C ASN A 279 -9.63 -15.22 3.88
N GLY A 280 -9.32 -14.08 4.51
CA GLY A 280 -8.04 -13.39 4.42
C GLY A 280 -7.25 -13.31 5.73
N ILE A 281 -7.76 -13.87 6.83
CA ILE A 281 -7.10 -13.82 8.15
C ILE A 281 -5.68 -14.40 8.10
N GLU A 282 -5.46 -15.46 7.33
CA GLU A 282 -4.13 -16.06 7.16
C GLU A 282 -3.13 -15.07 6.56
N ASP A 283 -3.52 -14.33 5.53
CA ASP A 283 -2.65 -13.33 4.89
C ASP A 283 -2.46 -12.09 5.77
N ILE A 284 -3.50 -11.67 6.50
CA ILE A 284 -3.39 -10.60 7.51
C ILE A 284 -2.35 -10.99 8.58
N SER A 285 -2.38 -12.24 9.03
CA SER A 285 -1.41 -12.76 10.01
C SER A 285 -0.02 -12.95 9.43
N ARG A 286 0.08 -13.26 8.14
CA ARG A 286 1.34 -13.49 7.43
C ARG A 286 2.07 -12.19 7.07
N TYR A 287 1.33 -11.11 6.83
CA TYR A 287 1.86 -9.84 6.35
C TYR A 287 1.49 -8.64 7.26
N PRO A 288 1.69 -8.72 8.59
CA PRO A 288 1.24 -7.70 9.53
C PRO A 288 1.95 -6.34 9.32
N ALA A 289 3.18 -6.36 8.81
CA ALA A 289 3.96 -5.14 8.53
C ALA A 289 3.37 -4.28 7.39
N ILE A 290 2.57 -4.86 6.49
CA ILE A 290 1.95 -4.14 5.36
C ILE A 290 0.42 -4.13 5.42
N LEU A 291 -0.18 -4.92 6.32
CA LEU A 291 -1.61 -4.91 6.66
C LEU A 291 -1.86 -4.53 8.14
N PRO A 292 -1.20 -3.50 8.70
CA PRO A 292 -1.29 -3.20 10.12
C PRO A 292 -2.69 -2.77 10.58
N ALA A 293 -3.45 -2.00 9.79
CA ALA A 293 -4.82 -1.62 10.15
C ALA A 293 -5.74 -2.84 10.28
N LEU A 294 -5.63 -3.76 9.32
CA LEU A 294 -6.36 -5.01 9.32
C LEU A 294 -5.92 -5.93 10.44
N SER A 295 -4.62 -6.04 10.72
CA SER A 295 -4.12 -6.80 11.86
C SER A 295 -4.76 -6.28 13.15
N ILE A 296 -4.75 -4.97 13.37
CA ILE A 296 -5.36 -4.31 14.54
C ILE A 296 -6.88 -4.54 14.62
N ALA A 297 -7.58 -4.44 13.48
CA ALA A 297 -9.04 -4.56 13.45
C ALA A 297 -9.55 -6.02 13.56
N THR A 298 -8.72 -7.04 13.27
CA THR A 298 -9.20 -8.43 13.11
C THR A 298 -8.57 -9.45 14.05
N LEU A 299 -7.29 -9.31 14.41
CA LEU A 299 -6.58 -10.28 15.25
C LEU A 299 -6.92 -10.09 16.74
N THR A 300 -6.71 -11.12 17.56
CA THR A 300 -6.90 -10.96 19.03
C THR A 300 -5.78 -10.12 19.63
N ASP A 301 -6.02 -9.47 20.76
CA ASP A 301 -5.03 -8.58 21.40
C ASP A 301 -3.65 -9.25 21.54
N ASP A 302 -3.59 -10.50 22.02
CA ASP A 302 -2.33 -11.25 22.13
C ASP A 302 -1.63 -11.47 20.78
N GLN A 303 -2.40 -11.75 19.71
CA GLN A 303 -1.86 -11.98 18.37
C GLN A 303 -1.39 -10.69 17.70
N VAL A 304 -2.09 -9.57 17.90
CA VAL A 304 -1.78 -8.27 17.32
C VAL A 304 -0.38 -7.82 17.75
N TRP A 305 -0.12 -7.86 19.06
CA TRP A 305 1.10 -7.27 19.62
C TRP A 305 2.35 -8.15 19.45
N GLU A 306 2.16 -9.46 19.28
CA GLU A 306 3.25 -10.37 18.88
C GLU A 306 3.61 -10.23 17.40
N ALA A 307 2.61 -9.98 16.54
CA ALA A 307 2.80 -9.94 15.09
C ALA A 307 3.28 -8.58 14.56
N LEU A 308 2.89 -7.46 15.19
CA LEU A 308 3.22 -6.13 14.70
C LEU A 308 4.62 -5.67 15.11
N PRO A 309 5.40 -5.06 14.20
CA PRO A 309 6.65 -4.39 14.55
C PRO A 309 6.44 -3.32 15.62
N ALA A 310 7.38 -3.21 16.57
CA ALA A 310 7.32 -2.21 17.64
C ALA A 310 7.21 -0.76 17.13
N SER A 311 7.72 -0.49 15.92
CA SER A 311 7.62 0.81 15.24
C SER A 311 6.18 1.18 14.87
N ILE A 312 5.32 0.17 14.64
CA ILE A 312 3.90 0.31 14.31
C ILE A 312 3.07 0.43 15.59
N THR A 313 3.38 -0.37 16.62
CA THR A 313 2.63 -0.38 17.89
C THR A 313 2.83 0.89 18.72
N ALA A 314 3.98 1.56 18.55
CA ALA A 314 4.28 2.88 19.12
C ALA A 314 3.85 4.06 18.21
N GLY A 315 3.11 3.77 17.14
CA GLY A 315 2.70 4.74 16.12
C GLY A 315 2.00 5.97 16.70
N ALA A 316 2.14 7.09 15.99
CA ALA A 316 1.41 8.32 16.31
C ALA A 316 -0.10 8.06 16.32
N PRO A 317 -0.86 8.75 17.19
CA PRO A 317 -2.31 8.62 17.22
C PRO A 317 -2.89 9.11 15.90
N LEU A 318 -3.97 8.46 15.46
CA LEU A 318 -4.63 8.71 14.18
C LEU A 318 -6.10 9.03 14.42
N THR A 319 -6.66 9.92 13.61
CA THR A 319 -8.11 10.14 13.63
C THR A 319 -8.83 8.86 13.16
N ILE A 320 -10.08 8.65 13.61
CA ILE A 320 -10.89 7.52 13.15
C ILE A 320 -11.06 7.55 11.61
N ALA A 321 -11.14 8.75 11.02
CA ALA A 321 -11.21 8.89 9.57
C ALA A 321 -9.93 8.39 8.88
N ASP A 322 -8.76 8.60 9.48
CA ASP A 322 -7.50 8.06 8.96
C ASP A 322 -7.44 6.53 9.10
N TRP A 323 -7.90 5.97 10.22
CA TRP A 323 -8.07 4.51 10.35
C TRP A 323 -8.95 3.94 9.24
N CYS A 324 -10.10 4.55 8.98
CA CYS A 324 -11.03 4.11 7.95
C CYS A 324 -10.38 4.11 6.55
N ARG A 325 -9.67 5.18 6.19
CA ARG A 325 -8.98 5.28 4.90
C ARG A 325 -7.91 4.20 4.73
N ARG A 326 -7.16 3.92 5.79
CA ARG A 326 -6.11 2.90 5.78
C ARG A 326 -6.69 1.50 5.69
N LEU A 327 -7.79 1.22 6.40
CA LEU A 327 -8.55 -0.02 6.26
C LEU A 327 -9.04 -0.21 4.82
N VAL A 328 -9.58 0.83 4.17
CA VAL A 328 -9.99 0.77 2.76
C VAL A 328 -8.83 0.34 1.86
N ASP A 329 -7.67 0.98 2.01
CA ASP A 329 -6.47 0.69 1.20
C ASP A 329 -5.91 -0.73 1.46
N GLU A 330 -5.96 -1.22 2.70
CA GLU A 330 -5.49 -2.56 3.08
C GLU A 330 -6.45 -3.68 2.68
N ILE A 331 -7.76 -3.44 2.73
CA ILE A 331 -8.77 -4.39 2.25
C ILE A 331 -8.67 -4.58 0.74
N GLU A 332 -8.33 -3.51 0.01
CA GLU A 332 -8.02 -3.59 -1.41
C GLU A 332 -6.77 -4.45 -1.67
N LEU A 333 -5.68 -4.25 -0.91
CA LEU A 333 -4.48 -5.10 -0.98
C LEU A 333 -4.83 -6.57 -0.76
N LEU A 334 -5.62 -6.86 0.27
CA LEU A 334 -6.06 -8.21 0.60
C LEU A 334 -6.91 -8.82 -0.53
N SER A 335 -7.79 -8.03 -1.13
CA SER A 335 -8.63 -8.46 -2.26
C SER A 335 -7.77 -8.82 -3.49
N ARG A 336 -6.70 -8.05 -3.75
CA ARG A 336 -5.75 -8.34 -4.83
C ARG A 336 -4.96 -9.63 -4.60
N LEU A 337 -4.74 -10.04 -3.35
CA LEU A 337 -4.20 -11.36 -3.02
C LEU A 337 -5.17 -12.51 -3.31
N GLY A 338 -6.36 -12.22 -3.87
CA GLY A 338 -7.35 -13.22 -4.28
C GLY A 338 -8.32 -13.60 -3.16
N ARG A 339 -8.41 -12.79 -2.09
CA ARG A 339 -9.30 -13.03 -0.97
C ARG A 339 -10.61 -12.28 -1.15
N SER A 340 -11.72 -13.00 -1.10
CA SER A 340 -13.05 -12.37 -1.15
C SER A 340 -13.47 -11.87 0.22
N ILE A 341 -14.08 -10.70 0.23
CA ILE A 341 -14.77 -10.14 1.39
C ILE A 341 -16.15 -10.77 1.47
N VAL A 342 -16.54 -11.22 2.66
CA VAL A 342 -17.84 -11.82 2.93
C VAL A 342 -18.79 -10.72 3.38
N LEU A 343 -19.66 -10.27 2.47
CA LEU A 343 -20.71 -9.30 2.76
C LEU A 343 -22.00 -10.02 3.17
N THR A 344 -21.96 -10.67 4.33
CA THR A 344 -23.15 -11.27 4.96
C THR A 344 -23.23 -10.85 6.43
N PRO A 345 -24.43 -10.85 7.03
CA PRO A 345 -24.57 -10.51 8.43
C PRO A 345 -23.71 -11.41 9.33
N ALA A 346 -22.98 -10.80 10.25
CA ALA A 346 -22.32 -11.50 11.34
C ALA A 346 -23.39 -11.86 12.38
N ARG A 347 -23.88 -13.10 12.34
CA ARG A 347 -24.90 -13.59 13.28
C ARG A 347 -24.34 -14.00 14.62
#